data_AF-A0A2E6VC30-F1
#
_entry.id   AF-A0A2E6VC30-F1
#
_cell.length_a   1.000
_cell.length_b   1.000
_cell.length_c   1.000
_cell.angle_alpha   90.00
_cell.angle_beta   90.00
_cell.angle_gamma   90.00
#
_symmetry.space_group_name_H-M   'P 1'
#
loop_
_entity.id
_entity.type
_entity.pdbx_description
1 polymer ?
#
loop_
_entity_poly.entity_id
_entity_poly.type
_entity_poly.pdbx_seq_one_letter_code
_entity_poly.pdbx_strand_id
1 'polypeptide(L)'
;MNKNIIYIGVALIVGLLGGFLIFGGDSADGATNEVTENHNHSEEIASNQMWTCSMHPQIMQPEPGDCPICGMDLIPAEAGADGLMADQFKMTDNAMALANIQTSIVGEGEIGNNFLKLSGKIKANEESNAVQVTYFGGRIEQLYVNSTGERVGAGQRLATIYSPDLVAAQQELLTASSLKESQPELYKAVRNKLKLWKLSEKQINAIESAGKVQEYFPVFATVSGTVTHKMVEEGDYVKQGQPLYKIANLNTVWAEFDAYENQIASLKVGQTIKVTTNAYRNEVFDAKVSFIDPLLNSATRTIVVRAVLNNKNDLFKPGMFVEGKIEGTQENTTNKITVPATAVMWTGERSVVYVKTNPNEAVFEMREVLLGNANGDTYTILEGLENGDEVVTNGTFTVDAAAQLQGKKSMMNAEGGKTMTGHEGHLGMQNDGSGEKMNSTNHSEMNRRIEVPNKFQSQLKEVFDGYILLKDALVDDNSEEAQTAAKRISQNLAKVNMKLLSDEEAHNHWMTIQKEVKNSANAIENNSDIAAQRGHFKHLSAHMISAVQLFGVNQKVYSEYCPMADNNKGAYWLSLEEEIRNPYYGEAMLKCGEVRETIE
;
A
#
# COMPACT_ATOMS: atom_id res chain seq x y z
N MET A 1 34.35 -94.84 -13.98
CA MET A 1 33.26 -94.00 -14.51
C MET A 1 32.99 -92.87 -13.52
N ASN A 2 33.50 -91.67 -13.78
CA ASN A 2 33.02 -90.48 -13.07
C ASN A 2 31.89 -89.89 -13.90
N LYS A 3 30.64 -90.16 -13.48
CA LYS A 3 29.42 -89.63 -14.13
C LYS A 3 29.47 -88.10 -14.27
N ASN A 4 30.27 -87.41 -13.46
CA ASN A 4 30.42 -85.95 -13.48
C ASN A 4 31.16 -85.40 -14.73
N ILE A 5 32.02 -86.19 -15.40
CA ILE A 5 32.75 -85.73 -16.60
C ILE A 5 31.80 -85.64 -17.81
N ILE A 6 30.80 -86.51 -17.87
CA ILE A 6 29.80 -86.51 -18.94
C ILE A 6 28.84 -85.33 -18.78
N TYR A 7 28.42 -85.00 -17.54
CA TYR A 7 27.54 -83.85 -17.29
C TYR A 7 28.22 -82.49 -17.53
N ILE A 8 29.53 -82.37 -17.25
CA ILE A 8 30.29 -81.15 -17.55
C ILE A 8 30.46 -80.98 -19.06
N GLY A 9 30.70 -82.06 -19.81
CA GLY A 9 30.78 -82.01 -21.27
C GLY A 9 29.46 -81.61 -21.93
N VAL A 10 28.33 -82.12 -21.45
CA VAL A 10 27.00 -81.76 -21.97
C VAL A 10 26.63 -80.32 -21.63
N ALA A 11 26.94 -79.85 -20.41
CA ALA A 11 26.70 -78.45 -20.02
C ALA A 11 27.53 -77.45 -20.84
N LEU A 12 28.78 -77.80 -21.19
CA LEU A 12 29.64 -76.97 -22.04
C LEU A 12 29.12 -76.85 -23.47
N ILE A 13 28.62 -77.96 -24.04
CA ILE A 13 28.06 -77.98 -25.40
C ILE A 13 26.75 -77.19 -25.48
N VAL A 14 25.87 -77.33 -24.47
CA VAL A 14 24.61 -76.57 -24.41
C VAL A 14 24.88 -75.08 -24.16
N GLY A 15 25.88 -74.74 -23.34
CA GLY A 15 26.31 -73.34 -23.13
C GLY A 15 26.91 -72.69 -24.38
N LEU A 16 27.72 -73.42 -25.15
CA LEU A 16 28.30 -72.94 -26.41
C LEU A 16 27.23 -72.76 -27.51
N LEU A 17 26.26 -73.67 -27.60
CA LEU A 17 25.15 -73.56 -28.55
C LEU A 17 24.17 -72.43 -28.18
N GLY A 18 23.92 -72.22 -26.88
CA GLY A 18 23.09 -71.11 -26.40
C GLY A 18 23.75 -69.74 -26.59
N GLY A 19 25.07 -69.64 -26.43
CA GLY A 19 25.83 -68.41 -26.66
C GLY A 19 25.88 -68.00 -28.14
N PHE A 20 26.00 -68.97 -29.04
CA PHE A 20 26.05 -68.72 -30.50
C PHE A 20 24.69 -68.25 -31.06
N LEU A 21 23.57 -68.70 -30.51
CA LEU A 21 22.23 -68.30 -30.95
C LEU A 21 21.78 -66.92 -30.46
N ILE A 22 22.39 -66.38 -29.39
CA ILE A 22 22.01 -65.09 -28.79
C ILE A 22 22.93 -63.94 -29.27
N PHE A 23 24.17 -64.22 -29.66
CA PHE A 23 25.16 -63.21 -30.07
C PHE A 23 25.68 -63.37 -31.51
N GLY A 24 25.10 -64.28 -32.30
CA GLY A 24 25.56 -64.62 -33.65
C GLY A 24 24.72 -64.01 -34.78
N GLY A 25 24.92 -62.73 -35.06
CA GLY A 25 24.48 -62.04 -36.26
C GLY A 25 24.77 -60.54 -36.09
N ASP A 26 25.53 -59.83 -36.92
CA ASP A 26 26.15 -60.10 -38.21
C ASP A 26 27.37 -59.17 -38.28
N SER A 27 28.54 -59.67 -38.70
CA SER A 27 29.77 -58.88 -38.87
C SER A 27 30.77 -59.67 -39.72
N ALA A 28 30.74 -59.43 -41.03
CA ALA A 28 31.77 -59.73 -42.02
C ALA A 28 31.42 -58.88 -43.27
N ASP A 29 32.29 -58.20 -43.99
CA ASP A 29 33.76 -58.15 -44.06
C ASP A 29 34.15 -56.80 -44.68
N GLY A 30 35.35 -56.32 -44.35
CA GLY A 30 35.99 -55.24 -45.09
C GLY A 30 36.68 -55.76 -46.36
N ALA A 31 36.46 -55.07 -47.48
CA ALA A 31 37.38 -55.03 -48.61
C ALA A 31 37.32 -53.65 -49.30
N THR A 32 38.50 -53.17 -49.64
CA THR A 32 38.87 -51.81 -50.02
C THR A 32 38.56 -51.41 -51.47
N ASN A 33 38.31 -50.09 -51.63
CA ASN A 33 38.53 -49.21 -52.80
C ASN A 33 37.67 -49.39 -54.06
N GLU A 34 36.78 -48.41 -54.32
CA GLU A 34 36.95 -47.47 -55.44
C GLU A 34 35.94 -46.30 -55.34
N VAL A 35 36.42 -45.10 -55.63
CA VAL A 35 35.68 -43.83 -55.64
C VAL A 35 34.81 -43.75 -56.89
N THR A 36 33.50 -43.67 -56.74
CA THR A 36 32.60 -43.04 -57.72
C THR A 36 31.41 -42.40 -57.01
N GLU A 37 31.27 -41.08 -57.16
CA GLU A 37 30.08 -40.33 -56.76
C GLU A 37 28.87 -40.80 -57.57
N ASN A 38 27.77 -41.13 -56.89
CA ASN A 38 26.44 -41.10 -57.45
C ASN A 38 25.40 -40.95 -56.33
N HIS A 39 24.82 -39.76 -56.19
CA HIS A 39 23.67 -39.52 -55.34
C HIS A 39 22.42 -40.10 -56.02
N ASN A 40 21.76 -41.07 -55.38
CA ASN A 40 20.43 -41.51 -55.76
C ASN A 40 19.49 -41.37 -54.57
N HIS A 41 18.60 -40.36 -54.65
CA HIS A 41 17.51 -40.16 -53.69
C HIS A 41 16.30 -40.96 -54.16
N SER A 42 15.99 -42.05 -53.47
CA SER A 42 14.61 -42.57 -53.42
C SER A 42 14.52 -43.65 -52.34
N GLU A 43 14.04 -43.26 -51.17
CA GLU A 43 13.09 -44.08 -50.40
C GLU A 43 12.36 -43.17 -49.42
N GLU A 44 11.05 -43.04 -49.64
CA GLU A 44 10.11 -42.39 -48.73
C GLU A 44 10.04 -43.18 -47.43
N ILE A 45 10.36 -42.56 -46.30
CA ILE A 45 9.85 -42.97 -45.00
C ILE A 45 9.28 -41.75 -44.29
N ALA A 46 7.96 -41.79 -44.15
CA ALA A 46 7.19 -40.91 -43.31
C ALA A 46 7.54 -41.12 -41.83
N SER A 47 8.28 -40.19 -41.25
CA SER A 47 8.05 -39.72 -39.88
C SER A 47 8.66 -38.33 -39.73
N ASN A 48 7.82 -37.33 -39.45
CA ASN A 48 8.26 -35.96 -39.14
C ASN A 48 8.79 -35.91 -37.69
N GLN A 49 9.65 -36.87 -37.32
CA GLN A 49 10.08 -37.10 -35.95
C GLN A 49 11.38 -36.34 -35.70
N MET A 50 11.24 -35.18 -35.06
CA MET A 50 12.36 -34.34 -34.66
C MET A 50 12.98 -34.87 -33.36
N TRP A 51 14.28 -34.68 -33.18
CA TRP A 51 15.07 -35.13 -32.03
C TRP A 51 15.65 -33.92 -31.30
N THR A 52 15.62 -33.93 -29.96
CA THR A 52 16.05 -32.83 -29.11
C THR A 52 16.90 -33.27 -27.92
N CYS A 53 17.71 -32.37 -27.36
CA CYS A 53 18.57 -32.67 -26.21
C CYS A 53 17.87 -32.27 -24.90
N SER A 54 17.83 -33.16 -23.91
CA SER A 54 17.23 -32.91 -22.59
C SER A 54 17.79 -31.69 -21.87
N MET A 55 19.06 -31.32 -22.14
CA MET A 55 19.70 -30.12 -21.58
C MET A 55 19.71 -28.92 -22.53
N HIS A 56 19.53 -29.14 -23.85
CA HIS A 56 19.50 -28.08 -24.85
C HIS A 56 18.30 -28.28 -25.77
N PRO A 57 17.06 -28.01 -25.29
CA PRO A 57 15.83 -28.27 -26.06
C PRO A 57 15.71 -27.46 -27.35
N GLN A 58 16.58 -26.47 -27.53
CA GLN A 58 16.68 -25.61 -28.71
C GLN A 58 17.33 -26.33 -29.91
N ILE A 59 18.06 -27.42 -29.67
CA ILE A 59 18.60 -28.28 -30.73
C ILE A 59 17.50 -29.21 -31.18
N MET A 60 17.10 -29.08 -32.44
CA MET A 60 16.08 -29.90 -33.11
C MET A 60 16.72 -30.45 -34.39
N GLN A 61 16.92 -31.77 -34.44
CA GLN A 61 17.47 -32.42 -35.63
C GLN A 61 16.47 -33.41 -36.22
N PRO A 62 16.46 -33.58 -37.56
CA PRO A 62 15.60 -34.56 -38.21
C PRO A 62 16.09 -36.00 -38.01
N GLU A 63 17.27 -36.18 -37.42
CA GLU A 63 17.96 -37.46 -37.28
C GLU A 63 18.40 -37.66 -35.82
N PRO A 64 18.41 -38.90 -35.30
CA PRO A 64 19.05 -39.21 -34.03
C PRO A 64 20.56 -38.97 -34.13
N GLY A 65 21.16 -38.40 -33.09
CA GLY A 65 22.58 -38.09 -33.04
C GLY A 65 22.98 -37.43 -31.72
N ASP A 66 24.21 -36.93 -31.64
CA ASP A 66 24.70 -36.26 -30.43
C ASP A 66 24.39 -34.76 -30.46
N CYS A 67 24.04 -34.19 -29.31
CA CYS A 67 23.88 -32.75 -29.17
C CYS A 67 25.21 -32.03 -29.46
N PRO A 68 25.28 -31.10 -30.43
CA PRO A 68 26.52 -30.42 -30.79
C PRO A 68 27.05 -29.46 -29.71
N ILE A 69 26.24 -29.18 -28.67
CA ILE A 69 26.62 -28.32 -27.54
C ILE A 69 27.22 -29.13 -26.40
N CYS A 70 26.58 -30.25 -26.01
CA CYS A 70 26.97 -31.00 -24.81
C CYS A 70 27.35 -32.46 -25.04
N GLY A 71 27.28 -32.94 -26.28
CA GLY A 71 27.71 -34.30 -26.67
C GLY A 71 26.88 -35.43 -26.07
N MET A 72 25.65 -35.17 -25.63
CA MET A 72 24.71 -36.20 -25.15
C MET A 72 23.71 -36.57 -26.26
N ASP A 73 23.30 -37.83 -26.29
CA ASP A 73 22.33 -38.38 -27.26
C ASP A 73 21.05 -37.55 -27.31
N LEU A 74 20.62 -37.19 -28.51
CA LEU A 74 19.33 -36.58 -28.78
C LEU A 74 18.22 -37.61 -28.54
N ILE A 75 17.15 -37.18 -27.88
CA ILE A 75 15.94 -37.97 -27.61
C ILE A 75 14.81 -37.53 -28.55
N PRO A 76 13.82 -38.38 -28.86
CA PRO A 76 12.69 -37.97 -29.71
C PRO A 76 11.93 -36.81 -29.07
N ALA A 77 11.72 -35.73 -29.82
CA ALA A 77 10.83 -34.65 -29.42
C ALA A 77 9.38 -35.17 -29.49
N GLU A 78 8.60 -34.99 -28.43
CA GLU A 78 7.19 -35.37 -28.42
C GLU A 78 6.45 -34.59 -29.53
N ALA A 79 5.94 -35.32 -30.52
CA ALA A 79 5.15 -34.76 -31.61
C ALA A 79 3.81 -34.24 -31.05
N GLY A 80 3.73 -32.93 -30.83
CA GLY A 80 2.51 -32.27 -30.34
C GLY A 80 2.23 -31.00 -31.12
N ALA A 81 2.00 -31.09 -32.43
CA ALA A 81 1.65 -29.91 -33.22
C ALA A 81 0.85 -30.16 -34.52
N ASP A 82 0.22 -31.33 -34.71
CA ASP A 82 -0.69 -31.49 -35.85
C ASP A 82 -2.09 -30.96 -35.48
N GLY A 83 -2.45 -29.79 -36.02
CA GLY A 83 -3.81 -29.24 -35.99
C GLY A 83 -4.05 -28.03 -35.07
N LEU A 84 -3.04 -27.49 -34.40
CA LEU A 84 -3.19 -26.29 -33.56
C LEU A 84 -3.09 -25.00 -34.40
N MET A 85 -3.88 -23.98 -34.02
CA MET A 85 -3.75 -22.65 -34.61
C MET A 85 -2.41 -21.99 -34.21
N ALA A 86 -1.98 -20.97 -34.96
CA ALA A 86 -0.64 -20.38 -34.83
C ALA A 86 -0.27 -19.96 -33.39
N ASP A 87 -1.24 -19.45 -32.62
CA ASP A 87 -1.05 -18.94 -31.25
C ASP A 87 -1.45 -19.94 -30.14
N GLN A 88 -1.85 -21.15 -30.52
CA GLN A 88 -2.24 -22.20 -29.58
C GLN A 88 -1.07 -23.11 -29.24
N PHE A 89 -1.05 -23.58 -27.99
CA PHE A 89 -0.11 -24.59 -27.53
C PHE A 89 -0.79 -25.59 -26.61
N LYS A 90 -0.25 -26.81 -26.60
CA LYS A 90 -0.75 -27.91 -25.79
C LYS A 90 0.21 -28.16 -24.62
N MET A 91 -0.35 -28.34 -23.43
CA MET A 91 0.36 -28.85 -22.26
C MET A 91 0.00 -30.31 -22.04
N THR A 92 0.93 -31.10 -21.50
CA THR A 92 0.66 -32.49 -21.14
C THR A 92 -0.14 -32.55 -19.84
N ASP A 93 -0.92 -33.62 -19.65
CA ASP A 93 -1.72 -33.80 -18.42
C ASP A 93 -0.83 -33.84 -17.17
N ASN A 94 0.38 -34.38 -17.29
CA ASN A 94 1.38 -34.37 -16.23
C ASN A 94 1.87 -32.95 -15.91
N ALA A 95 2.11 -32.11 -16.92
CA ALA A 95 2.49 -30.71 -16.72
C ALA A 95 1.36 -29.92 -16.05
N MET A 96 0.11 -30.16 -16.46
CA MET A 96 -1.09 -29.59 -15.84
C MET A 96 -1.20 -29.94 -14.36
N ALA A 97 -1.00 -31.21 -14.02
CA ALA A 97 -1.07 -31.69 -12.65
C ALA A 97 0.08 -31.18 -11.78
N LEU A 98 1.33 -31.20 -12.28
CA LEU A 98 2.51 -30.74 -11.54
C LEU A 98 2.47 -29.24 -11.27
N ALA A 99 1.95 -28.45 -12.22
CA ALA A 99 1.81 -27.01 -12.09
C ALA A 99 0.53 -26.59 -11.35
N ASN A 100 -0.32 -27.54 -10.92
CA ASN A 100 -1.60 -27.30 -10.27
C ASN A 100 -2.47 -26.27 -11.02
N ILE A 101 -2.52 -26.41 -12.34
CA ILE A 101 -3.24 -25.47 -13.20
C ILE A 101 -4.74 -25.71 -13.01
N GLN A 102 -5.47 -24.64 -12.69
CA GLN A 102 -6.92 -24.67 -12.55
C GLN A 102 -7.55 -23.67 -13.51
N THR A 103 -8.72 -24.04 -14.03
CA THR A 103 -9.50 -23.24 -14.95
C THR A 103 -10.88 -22.96 -14.37
N SER A 104 -11.51 -21.87 -14.81
CA SER A 104 -12.89 -21.54 -14.49
C SER A 104 -13.61 -21.09 -15.75
N ILE A 105 -14.86 -21.52 -15.88
CA ILE A 105 -15.74 -20.99 -16.93
C ILE A 105 -16.12 -19.57 -16.53
N VAL A 106 -15.97 -18.67 -17.48
CA VAL A 106 -16.31 -17.27 -17.38
C VAL A 106 -17.78 -17.12 -17.71
N GLY A 107 -18.52 -16.38 -16.88
CA GLY A 107 -19.94 -16.14 -17.11
C GLY A 107 -20.46 -14.89 -16.44
N GLU A 108 -21.76 -14.68 -16.59
CA GLU A 108 -22.52 -13.68 -15.83
C GLU A 108 -22.48 -14.05 -14.35
N GLY A 109 -21.45 -13.59 -13.65
CA GLY A 109 -21.40 -13.66 -12.21
C GLY A 109 -22.35 -12.62 -11.63
N GLU A 110 -23.20 -13.02 -10.68
CA GLU A 110 -23.73 -12.04 -9.73
C GLU A 110 -22.53 -11.34 -9.10
N ILE A 111 -22.34 -10.06 -9.42
CA ILE A 111 -21.33 -9.22 -8.79
C ILE A 111 -21.62 -9.29 -7.29
N GLY A 112 -20.78 -10.05 -6.56
CA GLY A 112 -20.90 -10.18 -5.12
C GLY A 112 -21.00 -8.80 -4.52
N ASN A 113 -22.04 -8.58 -3.70
CA ASN A 113 -22.44 -7.29 -3.15
C ASN A 113 -21.21 -6.40 -2.87
N ASN A 114 -20.98 -5.40 -3.74
CA ASN A 114 -19.89 -4.46 -3.57
C ASN A 114 -20.21 -3.61 -2.35
N PHE A 115 -19.52 -3.82 -1.22
CA PHE A 115 -19.72 -3.03 -0.01
C PHE A 115 -18.61 -1.99 0.11
N LEU A 116 -19.02 -0.73 0.18
CA LEU A 116 -18.13 0.34 0.59
C LEU A 116 -17.96 0.29 2.11
N LYS A 117 -16.72 0.04 2.55
CA LYS A 117 -16.35 0.09 3.97
C LYS A 117 -15.85 1.48 4.32
N LEU A 118 -16.37 2.02 5.42
CA LEU A 118 -15.97 3.29 5.98
C LEU A 118 -15.54 3.10 7.43
N SER A 119 -14.45 3.74 7.80
CA SER A 119 -13.95 3.75 9.19
C SER A 119 -14.40 5.02 9.88
N GLY A 120 -14.71 4.95 11.17
CA GLY A 120 -15.25 6.10 11.87
C GLY A 120 -15.20 5.99 13.39
N LYS A 121 -15.85 6.94 14.04
CA LYS A 121 -16.00 7.00 15.50
C LYS A 121 -17.38 7.50 15.91
N ILE A 122 -17.79 7.12 17.12
CA ILE A 122 -18.97 7.68 17.77
C ILE A 122 -18.64 9.06 18.33
N LYS A 123 -19.50 10.05 18.04
CA LYS A 123 -19.54 11.36 18.68
C LYS A 123 -20.85 11.59 19.41
N ALA A 124 -20.81 12.47 20.40
CA ALA A 124 -22.02 13.00 21.01
C ALA A 124 -22.84 13.76 19.95
N ASN A 125 -24.16 13.60 19.98
CA ASN A 125 -25.05 14.37 19.11
C ASN A 125 -25.05 15.84 19.55
N GLU A 126 -24.37 16.71 18.78
CA GLU A 126 -24.21 18.11 19.17
C GLU A 126 -25.51 18.92 19.12
N GLU A 127 -26.49 18.50 18.32
CA GLU A 127 -27.83 19.12 18.30
C GLU A 127 -28.57 18.94 19.63
N SER A 128 -28.17 17.94 20.41
CA SER A 128 -28.76 17.63 21.71
C SER A 128 -27.92 18.15 22.89
N ASN A 129 -26.84 18.87 22.61
CA ASN A 129 -26.02 19.50 23.63
C ASN A 129 -26.70 20.77 24.15
N ALA A 130 -26.61 20.96 25.47
CA ALA A 130 -27.11 22.13 26.14
C ALA A 130 -26.05 22.69 27.09
N VAL A 131 -25.95 24.01 27.12
CA VAL A 131 -25.06 24.71 28.05
C VAL A 131 -25.90 25.21 29.22
N GLN A 132 -25.59 24.72 30.42
CA GLN A 132 -26.21 25.19 31.64
C GLN A 132 -25.50 26.46 32.09
N VAL A 133 -26.26 27.56 32.17
CA VAL A 133 -25.79 28.86 32.66
C VAL A 133 -26.40 29.17 34.02
N THR A 134 -25.81 30.11 34.76
CA THR A 134 -26.48 30.76 35.89
C THR A 134 -27.32 31.96 35.43
N TYR A 135 -28.47 32.18 36.05
CA TYR A 135 -29.35 33.34 35.75
C TYR A 135 -29.07 34.55 36.65
N PHE A 136 -28.17 34.42 37.62
CA PHE A 136 -27.79 35.47 38.56
C PHE A 136 -26.31 35.35 38.91
N GLY A 137 -25.67 36.46 39.26
CA GLY A 137 -24.27 36.49 39.68
C GLY A 137 -24.11 36.13 41.15
N GLY A 138 -22.93 35.62 41.53
CA GLY A 138 -22.60 35.31 42.91
C GLY A 138 -21.40 34.39 43.06
N ARG A 139 -21.05 34.06 44.29
CA ARG A 139 -20.00 33.08 44.61
C ARG A 139 -20.59 31.69 44.75
N ILE A 140 -20.01 30.71 44.07
CA ILE A 140 -20.36 29.29 44.23
C ILE A 140 -19.91 28.85 45.63
N GLU A 141 -20.86 28.46 46.46
CA GLU A 141 -20.59 27.98 47.81
C GLU A 141 -20.42 26.45 47.84
N GLN A 142 -21.24 25.74 47.06
CA GLN A 142 -21.18 24.29 46.98
C GLN A 142 -21.60 23.80 45.60
N LEU A 143 -20.90 22.80 45.08
CA LEU A 143 -21.25 22.08 43.87
C LEU A 143 -21.73 20.66 44.22
N TYR A 144 -22.88 20.28 43.68
CA TYR A 144 -23.42 18.91 43.84
C TYR A 144 -22.99 17.99 42.71
N VAL A 145 -22.50 18.55 41.60
CA VAL A 145 -22.04 17.81 40.42
C VAL A 145 -20.59 18.21 40.17
N ASN A 146 -19.68 17.33 40.58
CA ASN A 146 -18.25 17.65 40.70
C ASN A 146 -17.37 17.02 39.62
N SER A 147 -17.93 16.09 38.84
CA SER A 147 -17.17 15.30 37.87
C SER A 147 -17.78 15.35 36.47
N THR A 148 -16.90 15.32 35.46
CA THR A 148 -17.33 15.02 34.09
C THR A 148 -17.73 13.54 33.99
N GLY A 149 -18.72 13.24 33.15
CA GLY A 149 -19.33 11.91 33.02
C GLY A 149 -20.53 11.67 33.94
N GLU A 150 -20.79 12.53 34.92
CA GLU A 150 -21.93 12.40 35.81
C GLU A 150 -23.26 12.66 35.09
N ARG A 151 -24.30 11.89 35.44
CA ARG A 151 -25.65 12.07 34.91
C ARG A 151 -26.44 13.09 35.73
N VAL A 152 -27.08 14.01 35.03
CA VAL A 152 -27.91 15.05 35.60
C VAL A 152 -29.32 14.97 35.03
N GLY A 153 -30.33 15.01 35.90
CA GLY A 153 -31.74 15.11 35.52
C GLY A 153 -32.21 16.56 35.51
N ALA A 154 -33.14 16.91 34.61
CA ALA A 154 -33.84 18.19 34.65
C ALA A 154 -34.49 18.40 36.02
N GLY A 155 -34.25 19.56 36.63
CA GLY A 155 -34.68 19.90 37.99
C GLY A 155 -33.72 19.44 39.11
N GLN A 156 -32.65 18.69 38.80
CA GLN A 156 -31.63 18.34 39.79
C GLN A 156 -30.86 19.59 40.23
N ARG A 157 -30.57 19.69 41.53
CA ARG A 157 -29.74 20.77 42.08
C ARG A 157 -28.28 20.55 41.67
N LEU A 158 -27.69 21.55 41.01
CA LEU A 158 -26.32 21.52 40.49
C LEU A 158 -25.35 22.23 41.41
N ALA A 159 -25.74 23.40 41.91
CA ALA A 159 -24.90 24.24 42.75
C ALA A 159 -25.73 25.04 43.76
N THR A 160 -25.07 25.55 44.78
CA THR A 160 -25.58 26.56 45.70
C THR A 160 -24.71 27.81 45.54
N ILE A 161 -25.33 28.96 45.28
CA ILE A 161 -24.64 30.23 45.04
C ILE A 161 -25.05 31.25 46.10
N TYR A 162 -24.07 31.93 46.69
CA TYR A 162 -24.28 33.15 47.47
C TYR A 162 -24.34 34.36 46.54
N SER A 163 -25.49 35.04 46.48
CA SER A 163 -25.72 36.17 45.58
C SER A 163 -26.13 37.42 46.37
N PRO A 164 -25.23 38.41 46.52
CA PRO A 164 -25.54 39.68 47.18
C PRO A 164 -26.73 40.41 46.53
N ASP A 165 -26.81 40.37 45.19
CA ASP A 165 -27.86 41.03 44.43
C ASP A 165 -29.25 40.43 44.72
N LEU A 166 -29.32 39.10 44.87
CA LEU A 166 -30.57 38.42 45.24
C LEU A 166 -30.92 38.62 46.73
N VAL A 167 -29.93 38.73 47.61
CA VAL A 167 -30.14 39.09 49.02
C VAL A 167 -30.78 40.49 49.11
N ALA A 168 -30.24 41.47 48.40
CA ALA A 168 -30.81 42.81 48.32
C ALA A 168 -32.23 42.81 47.73
N ALA A 169 -32.44 42.10 46.62
CA ALA A 169 -33.75 42.01 45.97
C ALA A 169 -34.82 41.30 46.83
N GLN A 170 -34.44 40.34 47.67
CA GLN A 170 -35.35 39.75 48.65
C GLN A 170 -35.75 40.74 49.73
N GLN A 171 -34.81 41.52 50.25
CA GLN A 171 -35.13 42.54 51.25
C GLN A 171 -36.11 43.58 50.67
N GLU A 172 -35.92 43.96 49.40
CA GLU A 172 -36.87 44.80 48.65
C GLU A 172 -38.26 44.14 48.55
N LEU A 173 -38.33 42.85 48.21
CA LEU A 173 -39.59 42.12 48.12
C LEU A 173 -40.31 42.02 49.46
N LEU A 174 -39.60 41.68 50.55
CA LEU A 174 -40.19 41.58 51.88
C LEU A 174 -40.73 42.93 52.36
N THR A 175 -40.01 44.02 52.08
CA THR A 175 -40.46 45.38 52.39
C THR A 175 -41.65 45.79 51.53
N ALA A 176 -41.66 45.47 50.23
CA ALA A 176 -42.80 45.76 49.36
C ALA A 176 -44.03 44.90 49.71
N SER A 177 -43.82 43.68 50.21
CA SER A 177 -44.88 42.77 50.66
C SER A 177 -45.61 43.30 51.90
N SER A 178 -44.91 43.96 52.84
CA SER A 178 -45.57 44.61 53.98
C SER A 178 -46.39 45.84 53.59
N LEU A 179 -46.10 46.44 52.43
CA LEU A 179 -46.83 47.57 51.84
C LEU A 179 -47.86 47.12 50.78
N LYS A 180 -48.18 45.83 50.69
CA LYS A 180 -49.03 45.28 49.62
C LYS A 180 -50.43 45.90 49.57
N GLU A 181 -51.01 46.22 50.72
CA GLU A 181 -52.33 46.85 50.81
C GLU A 181 -52.27 48.35 50.49
N SER A 182 -51.21 49.05 50.90
CA SER A 182 -51.08 50.50 50.74
C SER A 182 -50.49 50.91 49.37
N GLN A 183 -49.65 50.06 48.76
CA GLN A 183 -48.95 50.32 47.49
C GLN A 183 -48.88 49.06 46.58
N PRO A 184 -50.03 48.63 46.01
CA PRO A 184 -50.09 47.40 45.21
C PRO A 184 -49.27 47.45 43.91
N GLU A 185 -49.10 48.63 43.31
CA GLU A 185 -48.28 48.85 42.11
C GLU A 185 -46.79 48.56 42.38
N LEU A 186 -46.26 49.07 43.49
CA LEU A 186 -44.87 48.86 43.91
C LEU A 186 -44.59 47.37 44.17
N TYR A 187 -45.50 46.70 44.88
CA TYR A 187 -45.42 45.27 45.13
C TYR A 187 -45.35 44.47 43.82
N LYS A 188 -46.24 44.76 42.86
CA LYS A 188 -46.22 44.11 41.54
C LYS A 188 -44.91 44.38 40.78
N ALA A 189 -44.38 45.60 40.84
CA ALA A 189 -43.13 45.97 40.17
C ALA A 189 -41.92 45.18 40.71
N VAL A 190 -41.75 45.10 42.03
CA VAL A 190 -40.67 44.33 42.67
C VAL A 190 -40.81 42.83 42.38
N ARG A 191 -42.04 42.31 42.42
CA ARG A 191 -42.29 40.91 42.08
C ARG A 191 -41.94 40.60 40.62
N ASN A 192 -42.25 41.51 39.70
CA ASN A 192 -41.89 41.37 38.29
C ASN A 192 -40.37 41.44 38.07
N LYS A 193 -39.64 42.28 38.83
CA LYS A 193 -38.16 42.33 38.81
C LYS A 193 -37.54 40.96 39.09
N LEU A 194 -38.00 40.24 40.11
CA LEU A 194 -37.51 38.89 40.43
C LEU A 194 -37.89 37.85 39.36
N LYS A 195 -39.06 37.98 38.72
CA LYS A 195 -39.43 37.11 37.58
C LYS A 195 -38.52 37.32 36.37
N LEU A 196 -38.07 38.55 36.12
CA LEU A 196 -37.12 38.85 35.05
C LEU A 196 -35.77 38.16 35.29
N TRP A 197 -35.39 37.93 36.55
CA TRP A 197 -34.23 37.11 36.95
C TRP A 197 -34.51 35.60 36.94
N LYS A 198 -35.63 35.18 36.33
CA LYS A 198 -36.06 33.78 36.15
C LYS A 198 -36.32 33.02 37.46
N LEU A 199 -36.53 33.72 38.58
CA LEU A 199 -37.09 33.08 39.77
C LEU A 199 -38.53 32.64 39.46
N SER A 200 -38.84 31.38 39.74
CA SER A 200 -40.19 30.85 39.59
C SER A 200 -41.13 31.48 40.62
N GLU A 201 -42.43 31.54 40.30
CA GLU A 201 -43.46 31.99 41.26
C GLU A 201 -43.40 31.20 42.57
N LYS A 202 -43.06 29.91 42.50
CA LYS A 202 -42.87 29.06 43.69
C LYS A 202 -41.73 29.57 44.58
N GLN A 203 -40.60 29.96 43.99
CA GLN A 203 -39.47 30.52 44.73
C GLN A 203 -39.81 31.90 45.31
N ILE A 204 -40.49 32.76 44.55
CA ILE A 204 -40.92 34.09 45.03
C ILE A 204 -41.90 33.95 46.19
N ASN A 205 -42.90 33.08 46.09
CA ASN A 205 -43.84 32.79 47.18
C ASN A 205 -43.14 32.20 48.41
N ALA A 206 -42.14 31.34 48.21
CA ALA A 206 -41.37 30.77 49.31
C ALA A 206 -40.59 31.85 50.08
N ILE A 207 -40.00 32.82 49.37
CA ILE A 207 -39.32 33.96 49.99
C ILE A 207 -40.30 34.78 50.83
N GLU A 208 -41.47 35.12 50.27
CA GLU A 208 -42.49 35.89 50.99
C GLU A 208 -43.02 35.14 52.23
N SER A 209 -43.27 33.84 52.09
CA SER A 209 -43.82 33.00 53.16
C SER A 209 -42.80 32.74 54.27
N ALA A 210 -41.51 32.64 53.92
CA ALA A 210 -40.43 32.47 54.89
C ALA A 210 -40.22 33.72 55.76
N GLY A 211 -40.52 34.91 55.23
CA GLY A 211 -40.38 36.19 55.94
C GLY A 211 -38.94 36.55 56.32
N LYS A 212 -37.94 35.78 55.85
CA LYS A 212 -36.51 35.95 56.14
C LYS A 212 -35.71 35.82 54.85
N VAL A 213 -34.74 36.71 54.69
CA VAL A 213 -33.82 36.72 53.54
C VAL A 213 -32.98 35.45 53.55
N GLN A 214 -32.91 34.77 52.40
CA GLN A 214 -32.04 33.62 52.18
C GLN A 214 -30.74 34.07 51.54
N GLU A 215 -29.60 33.64 52.07
CA GLU A 215 -28.29 34.02 51.52
C GLU A 215 -27.86 33.11 50.36
N TYR A 216 -28.33 31.87 50.35
CA TYR A 216 -27.90 30.82 49.45
C TYR A 216 -29.01 30.36 48.53
N PHE A 217 -28.74 30.32 47.22
CA PHE A 217 -29.73 29.99 46.20
C PHE A 217 -29.33 28.72 45.44
N PRO A 218 -30.23 27.74 45.34
CA PRO A 218 -29.98 26.56 44.53
C PRO A 218 -30.08 26.90 43.04
N VAL A 219 -29.09 26.44 42.27
CA VAL A 219 -29.13 26.40 40.81
C VAL A 219 -29.57 25.01 40.39
N PHE A 220 -30.61 24.93 39.57
CA PHE A 220 -31.16 23.67 39.05
C PHE A 220 -30.81 23.46 37.58
N ALA A 221 -30.69 22.20 37.18
CA ALA A 221 -30.52 21.81 35.79
C ALA A 221 -31.81 22.08 35.00
N THR A 222 -31.70 22.73 33.83
CA THR A 222 -32.85 22.95 32.92
C THR A 222 -33.08 21.77 31.97
N VAL A 223 -32.08 20.90 31.83
CA VAL A 223 -32.06 19.78 30.90
C VAL A 223 -31.53 18.52 31.59
N SER A 224 -31.88 17.35 31.04
CA SER A 224 -31.30 16.06 31.44
C SER A 224 -30.18 15.65 30.50
N GLY A 225 -29.12 15.04 31.01
CA GLY A 225 -28.05 14.48 30.20
C GLY A 225 -26.82 14.11 31.01
N THR A 226 -25.67 14.00 30.35
CA THR A 226 -24.37 13.71 30.95
C THR A 226 -23.46 14.93 30.89
N VAL A 227 -22.79 15.27 31.99
CA VAL A 227 -21.84 16.38 32.03
C VAL A 227 -20.62 16.06 31.18
N THR A 228 -20.41 16.79 30.10
CA THR A 228 -19.22 16.64 29.25
C THR A 228 -18.08 17.55 29.69
N HIS A 229 -18.41 18.76 30.15
CA HIS A 229 -17.44 19.75 30.61
C HIS A 229 -17.99 20.46 31.85
N LYS A 230 -17.15 20.61 32.86
CA LYS A 230 -17.36 21.45 34.04
C LYS A 230 -16.49 22.70 33.88
N MET A 231 -17.09 23.88 33.96
CA MET A 231 -16.44 25.18 33.71
C MET A 231 -16.28 26.03 34.98
N VAL A 232 -16.64 25.48 36.14
CA VAL A 232 -16.62 26.17 37.43
C VAL A 232 -16.19 25.23 38.54
N GLU A 233 -15.62 25.80 39.59
CA GLU A 233 -15.25 25.13 40.83
C GLU A 233 -15.91 25.80 42.04
N GLU A 234 -15.89 25.11 43.19
CA GLU A 234 -16.33 25.70 44.45
C GLU A 234 -15.46 26.90 44.83
N GLY A 235 -16.09 27.98 45.27
CA GLY A 235 -15.43 29.25 45.57
C GLY A 235 -15.38 30.25 44.39
N ASP A 236 -15.64 29.80 43.16
CA ASP A 236 -15.62 30.68 41.99
C ASP A 236 -16.71 31.75 42.06
N TYR A 237 -16.40 32.95 41.55
CA TYR A 237 -17.38 34.00 41.34
C TYR A 237 -17.90 33.96 39.91
N VAL A 238 -19.21 33.76 39.74
CA VAL A 238 -19.87 33.66 38.44
C VAL A 238 -20.74 34.85 38.14
N LYS A 239 -20.82 35.22 36.86
CA LYS A 239 -21.71 36.28 36.35
C LYS A 239 -22.99 35.70 35.78
N GLN A 240 -24.05 36.50 35.73
CA GLN A 240 -25.28 36.13 35.01
C GLN A 240 -24.95 35.77 33.55
N GLY A 241 -25.46 34.63 33.08
CA GLY A 241 -25.19 34.09 31.75
C GLY A 241 -23.88 33.30 31.64
N GLN A 242 -23.05 33.25 32.69
CA GLN A 242 -21.83 32.45 32.67
C GLN A 242 -22.16 30.95 32.62
N PRO A 243 -21.53 30.20 31.70
CA PRO A 243 -21.63 28.75 31.63
C PRO A 243 -21.07 28.06 32.87
N LEU A 244 -21.82 27.14 33.45
CA LEU A 244 -21.40 26.27 34.55
C LEU A 244 -21.02 24.87 34.04
N TYR A 245 -21.88 24.30 33.19
CA TYR A 245 -21.71 22.94 32.67
C TYR A 245 -22.10 22.86 31.19
N LYS A 246 -21.44 21.98 30.45
CA LYS A 246 -21.89 21.51 29.13
C LYS A 246 -22.48 20.12 29.29
N ILE A 247 -23.77 19.97 29.05
CA ILE A 247 -24.53 18.73 29.25
C ILE A 247 -24.90 18.18 27.87
N ALA A 248 -24.56 16.92 27.61
CA ALA A 248 -24.90 16.22 26.37
C ALA A 248 -25.99 15.17 26.62
N ASN A 249 -27.02 15.13 25.77
CA ASN A 249 -27.98 14.05 25.80
C ASN A 249 -27.49 12.88 24.94
N LEU A 250 -27.05 11.80 25.60
CA LEU A 250 -26.46 10.65 24.93
C LEU A 250 -27.48 9.59 24.46
N ASN A 251 -28.79 9.87 24.54
CA ASN A 251 -29.83 8.95 24.04
C ASN A 251 -29.78 8.75 22.52
N THR A 252 -29.15 9.69 21.81
CA THR A 252 -28.80 9.57 20.40
C THR A 252 -27.34 9.96 20.24
N VAL A 253 -26.61 9.25 19.40
CA VAL A 253 -25.21 9.56 19.10
C VAL A 253 -25.02 9.62 17.59
N TRP A 254 -23.96 10.28 17.16
CA TRP A 254 -23.55 10.30 15.77
C TRP A 254 -22.46 9.26 15.55
N ALA A 255 -22.61 8.43 14.53
CA ALA A 255 -21.49 7.73 13.93
C ALA A 255 -20.94 8.62 12.81
N GLU A 256 -19.73 9.14 13.01
CA GLU A 256 -19.01 9.91 12.01
C GLU A 256 -18.00 8.99 11.33
N PHE A 257 -18.17 8.80 10.03
CA PHE A 257 -17.29 8.00 9.20
C PHE A 257 -16.47 8.90 8.29
N ASP A 258 -15.21 8.52 8.08
CA ASP A 258 -14.32 9.17 7.14
C ASP A 258 -14.43 8.45 5.78
N ALA A 259 -14.85 9.20 4.75
CA ALA A 259 -14.88 8.72 3.37
C ALA A 259 -13.82 9.44 2.55
N TYR A 260 -13.06 8.70 1.74
CA TYR A 260 -12.03 9.28 0.87
C TYR A 260 -12.65 10.01 -0.32
N GLU A 261 -11.89 10.95 -0.89
CA GLU A 261 -12.33 11.78 -2.01
C GLU A 261 -12.86 10.98 -3.21
N ASN A 262 -12.23 9.84 -3.53
CA ASN A 262 -12.66 8.94 -4.62
C ASN A 262 -13.97 8.18 -4.33
N GLN A 263 -14.43 8.13 -3.08
CA GLN A 263 -15.64 7.42 -2.67
C GLN A 263 -16.88 8.31 -2.69
N ILE A 264 -16.72 9.64 -2.76
CA ILE A 264 -17.81 10.62 -2.63
C ILE A 264 -18.95 10.38 -3.63
N ALA A 265 -18.62 10.04 -4.89
CA ALA A 265 -19.63 9.83 -5.93
C ALA A 265 -20.62 8.68 -5.62
N SER A 266 -20.20 7.72 -4.80
CA SER A 266 -21.03 6.56 -4.41
C SER A 266 -21.92 6.82 -3.19
N LEU A 267 -21.67 7.92 -2.46
CA LEU A 267 -22.33 8.23 -1.20
C LEU A 267 -23.51 9.19 -1.41
N LYS A 268 -24.66 8.85 -0.81
CA LYS A 268 -25.88 9.67 -0.87
C LYS A 268 -26.56 9.73 0.49
N VAL A 269 -27.08 10.91 0.83
CA VAL A 269 -27.91 11.09 2.03
C VAL A 269 -29.15 10.19 1.93
N GLY A 270 -29.48 9.51 3.02
CA GLY A 270 -30.59 8.55 3.09
C GLY A 270 -30.21 7.09 2.81
N GLN A 271 -28.99 6.81 2.33
CA GLN A 271 -28.48 5.44 2.18
C GLN A 271 -28.45 4.71 3.53
N THR A 272 -28.76 3.42 3.50
CA THR A 272 -28.64 2.54 4.66
C THR A 272 -27.17 2.20 4.87
N ILE A 273 -26.70 2.35 6.11
CA ILE A 273 -25.35 1.99 6.53
C ILE A 273 -25.44 1.00 7.69
N LYS A 274 -24.75 -0.13 7.54
CA LYS A 274 -24.63 -1.15 8.59
C LYS A 274 -23.43 -0.80 9.45
N VAL A 275 -23.69 -0.41 10.69
CA VAL A 275 -22.66 0.00 11.65
C VAL A 275 -22.31 -1.17 12.55
N THR A 276 -21.01 -1.43 12.70
CA THR A 276 -20.45 -2.40 13.63
C THR A 276 -19.42 -1.72 14.52
N THR A 277 -19.20 -2.27 15.70
CA THR A 277 -18.25 -1.70 16.67
C THR A 277 -17.30 -2.76 17.17
N ASN A 278 -16.12 -2.36 17.60
CA ASN A 278 -15.15 -3.30 18.19
C ASN A 278 -15.64 -3.89 19.52
N ALA A 279 -16.50 -3.17 20.24
CA ALA A 279 -17.06 -3.60 21.52
C ALA A 279 -18.14 -4.69 21.36
N TYR A 280 -18.89 -4.65 20.25
CA TYR A 280 -20.00 -5.56 19.97
C TYR A 280 -19.87 -6.15 18.56
N ARG A 281 -18.88 -7.02 18.35
CA ARG A 281 -18.54 -7.55 17.01
C ARG A 281 -19.63 -8.40 16.35
N ASN A 282 -20.51 -8.99 17.16
CA ASN A 282 -21.60 -9.85 16.67
C ASN A 282 -22.92 -9.09 16.47
N GLU A 283 -22.93 -7.78 16.74
CA GLU A 283 -24.11 -6.94 16.57
C GLU A 283 -23.93 -5.99 15.40
N VAL A 284 -24.95 -5.92 14.55
CA VAL A 284 -25.01 -5.00 13.42
C VAL A 284 -26.14 -4.03 13.68
N PHE A 285 -25.82 -2.74 13.60
CA PHE A 285 -26.77 -1.65 13.84
C PHE A 285 -27.08 -0.97 12.52
N ASP A 286 -28.31 -1.13 12.03
CA ASP A 286 -28.76 -0.43 10.84
C ASP A 286 -29.00 1.07 11.16
N ALA A 287 -28.39 1.94 10.36
CA ALA A 287 -28.59 3.37 10.43
C ALA A 287 -28.77 3.96 9.02
N LYS A 288 -29.13 5.23 8.95
CA LYS A 288 -29.18 5.98 7.69
C LYS A 288 -28.17 7.11 7.72
N VAL A 289 -27.51 7.32 6.58
CA VAL A 289 -26.69 8.50 6.35
C VAL A 289 -27.58 9.73 6.45
N SER A 290 -27.38 10.55 7.48
CA SER A 290 -28.17 11.75 7.75
C SER A 290 -27.55 12.99 7.12
N PHE A 291 -26.23 13.02 6.99
CA PHE A 291 -25.50 14.20 6.51
C PHE A 291 -24.14 13.78 5.93
N ILE A 292 -23.73 14.47 4.87
CA ILE A 292 -22.39 14.36 4.28
C ILE A 292 -21.82 15.77 4.36
N ASP A 293 -20.69 15.93 5.02
CA ASP A 293 -20.05 17.23 5.20
C ASP A 293 -19.69 17.84 3.83
N PRO A 294 -20.04 19.10 3.53
CA PRO A 294 -19.62 19.74 2.28
C PRO A 294 -18.12 20.08 2.25
N LEU A 295 -17.42 20.02 3.40
CA LEU A 295 -16.01 20.40 3.51
C LEU A 295 -15.11 19.16 3.55
N LEU A 296 -14.11 19.14 2.67
CA LEU A 296 -13.03 18.15 2.69
C LEU A 296 -12.00 18.54 3.75
N ASN A 297 -11.61 17.58 4.60
CA ASN A 297 -10.47 17.73 5.48
C ASN A 297 -9.18 17.63 4.65
N SER A 298 -8.44 18.73 4.53
CA SER A 298 -7.22 18.80 3.71
C SER A 298 -6.06 17.95 4.24
N ALA A 299 -6.02 17.68 5.55
CA ALA A 299 -4.97 16.87 6.18
C ALA A 299 -5.16 15.37 5.92
N THR A 300 -6.39 14.88 5.98
CA THR A 300 -6.71 13.46 5.79
C THR A 300 -7.23 13.13 4.38
N ARG A 301 -7.58 14.14 3.57
CA ARG A 301 -8.27 13.98 2.28
C ARG A 301 -9.56 13.17 2.40
N THR A 302 -10.27 13.36 3.52
CA THR A 302 -11.55 12.70 3.80
C THR A 302 -12.67 13.70 3.99
N ILE A 303 -13.89 13.25 3.71
CA ILE A 303 -15.14 13.93 4.02
C ILE A 303 -15.84 13.17 5.13
N VAL A 304 -16.51 13.89 6.03
CA VAL A 304 -17.23 13.27 7.15
C VAL A 304 -18.64 12.87 6.70
N VAL A 305 -18.94 11.59 6.80
CA VAL A 305 -20.27 11.02 6.59
C VAL A 305 -20.88 10.71 7.94
N ARG A 306 -22.01 11.34 8.25
CA ARG A 306 -22.70 11.20 9.53
C ARG A 306 -23.93 10.30 9.41
N ALA A 307 -24.07 9.38 10.35
CA ALA A 307 -25.30 8.63 10.59
C ALA A 307 -25.76 8.79 12.05
N VAL A 308 -27.07 8.84 12.27
CA VAL A 308 -27.64 8.94 13.62
C VAL A 308 -27.95 7.54 14.15
N LEU A 309 -27.43 7.24 15.34
CA LEU A 309 -27.68 6.00 16.05
C LEU A 309 -28.53 6.24 17.30
N ASN A 310 -29.48 5.35 17.52
CA ASN A 310 -30.26 5.31 18.75
C ASN A 310 -29.43 4.67 19.87
N ASN A 311 -29.35 5.33 21.02
CA ASN A 311 -28.48 4.94 22.13
C ASN A 311 -29.20 4.97 23.48
N LYS A 312 -30.49 4.61 23.51
CA LYS A 312 -31.29 4.53 24.76
C LYS A 312 -30.76 3.53 25.80
N ASN A 313 -30.01 2.53 25.35
CA ASN A 313 -29.43 1.48 26.21
C ASN A 313 -27.97 1.78 26.60
N ASP A 314 -27.44 2.96 26.30
CA ASP A 314 -26.07 3.38 26.61
C ASP A 314 -24.96 2.48 26.03
N LEU A 315 -25.26 1.78 24.94
CA LEU A 315 -24.33 0.86 24.27
C LEU A 315 -23.16 1.63 23.65
N PHE A 316 -23.45 2.74 22.98
CA PHE A 316 -22.48 3.58 22.30
C PHE A 316 -21.95 4.66 23.23
N LYS A 317 -20.64 4.70 23.40
CA LYS A 317 -19.95 5.78 24.12
C LYS A 317 -19.21 6.66 23.13
N PRO A 318 -19.31 8.00 23.23
CA PRO A 318 -18.48 8.91 22.44
C PRO A 318 -16.99 8.54 22.55
N GLY A 319 -16.30 8.51 21.41
CA GLY A 319 -14.91 8.08 21.28
C GLY A 319 -14.72 6.63 20.82
N MET A 320 -15.75 5.78 20.83
CA MET A 320 -15.65 4.41 20.31
C MET A 320 -15.41 4.39 18.81
N PHE A 321 -14.51 3.50 18.34
CA PHE A 321 -14.33 3.22 16.92
C PHE A 321 -15.49 2.40 16.35
N VAL A 322 -15.87 2.71 15.12
CA VAL A 322 -16.94 2.04 14.39
C VAL A 322 -16.55 1.82 12.93
N GLU A 323 -17.07 0.74 12.36
CA GLU A 323 -16.99 0.43 10.94
C GLU A 323 -18.39 0.49 10.34
N GLY A 324 -18.53 1.21 9.23
CA GLY A 324 -19.75 1.34 8.47
C GLY A 324 -19.63 0.59 7.14
N LYS A 325 -20.64 -0.19 6.80
CA LYS A 325 -20.75 -0.85 5.49
C LYS A 325 -21.95 -0.30 4.75
N ILE A 326 -21.72 0.26 3.57
CA ILE A 326 -22.76 0.75 2.66
C ILE A 326 -22.78 -0.17 1.45
N GLU A 327 -23.97 -0.62 1.07
CA GLU A 327 -24.16 -1.34 -0.19
C GLU A 327 -23.91 -0.38 -1.36
N GLY A 328 -22.94 -0.74 -2.22
CA GLY A 328 -22.65 -0.01 -3.45
C GLY A 328 -23.89 0.03 -4.32
N THR A 329 -24.17 1.20 -4.90
CA THR A 329 -25.27 1.32 -5.87
C THR A 329 -24.85 0.53 -7.10
N GLN A 330 -25.46 -0.64 -7.32
CA GLN A 330 -25.26 -1.38 -8.56
C GLN A 330 -25.75 -0.51 -9.72
N GLU A 331 -24.82 -0.06 -10.56
CA GLU A 331 -25.21 0.18 -11.94
C GLU A 331 -25.70 -1.15 -12.48
N ASN A 332 -26.94 -1.20 -12.99
CA ASN A 332 -27.51 -2.35 -13.67
C ASN A 332 -26.54 -2.83 -14.76
N THR A 333 -25.68 -3.78 -14.39
CA THR A 333 -24.65 -4.37 -15.24
C THR A 333 -25.10 -5.78 -15.55
N THR A 334 -26.33 -5.89 -16.04
CA THR A 334 -27.00 -7.16 -16.38
C THR A 334 -26.40 -7.83 -17.62
N ASN A 335 -25.10 -7.68 -17.92
CA ASN A 335 -24.41 -8.32 -19.06
C ASN A 335 -22.88 -8.12 -19.03
N LYS A 336 -22.24 -7.94 -17.86
CA LYS A 336 -20.77 -7.78 -17.82
C LYS A 336 -20.11 -9.08 -17.34
N ILE A 337 -19.20 -9.58 -18.17
CA ILE A 337 -18.39 -10.75 -17.89
C ILE A 337 -17.42 -10.42 -16.74
N THR A 338 -17.33 -11.32 -15.75
CA THR A 338 -16.39 -11.17 -14.63
C THR A 338 -15.39 -12.33 -14.59
N VAL A 339 -14.13 -12.02 -14.30
CA VAL A 339 -13.07 -13.02 -14.09
C VAL A 339 -12.39 -12.82 -12.74
N PRO A 340 -11.92 -13.89 -12.08
CA PRO A 340 -11.09 -13.76 -10.87
C PRO A 340 -9.83 -12.93 -11.14
N ALA A 341 -9.40 -12.14 -10.16
CA ALA A 341 -8.17 -11.36 -10.27
C ALA A 341 -6.92 -12.22 -10.55
N THR A 342 -6.93 -13.47 -10.10
CA THR A 342 -5.84 -14.43 -10.30
C THR A 342 -5.72 -14.92 -11.75
N ALA A 343 -6.76 -14.76 -12.57
CA ALA A 343 -6.75 -15.15 -13.98
C ALA A 343 -6.06 -14.13 -14.88
N VAL A 344 -5.97 -12.88 -14.42
CA VAL A 344 -5.48 -11.75 -15.20
C VAL A 344 -4.01 -11.52 -14.93
N MET A 345 -3.21 -11.48 -15.98
CA MET A 345 -1.80 -11.11 -15.89
C MET A 345 -1.55 -9.74 -16.50
N TRP A 346 -0.61 -9.00 -15.91
CA TRP A 346 -0.38 -7.59 -16.20
C TRP A 346 1.01 -7.39 -16.79
N THR A 347 1.10 -6.79 -17.97
CA THR A 347 2.37 -6.44 -18.62
C THR A 347 2.66 -4.94 -18.52
N GLY A 348 2.01 -4.23 -17.60
CA GLY A 348 2.05 -2.77 -17.46
C GLY A 348 1.00 -2.08 -18.33
N GLU A 349 1.16 -2.14 -19.66
CA GLU A 349 0.25 -1.49 -20.61
C GLU A 349 -0.90 -2.39 -21.07
N ARG A 350 -0.74 -3.72 -20.94
CA ARG A 350 -1.71 -4.71 -21.40
C ARG A 350 -2.15 -5.61 -20.26
N SER A 351 -3.35 -6.14 -20.39
CA SER A 351 -3.89 -7.18 -19.53
C SER A 351 -4.18 -8.40 -20.39
N VAL A 352 -3.67 -9.56 -19.99
CA VAL A 352 -3.78 -10.80 -20.75
C VAL A 352 -4.33 -11.92 -19.89
N VAL A 353 -5.03 -12.84 -20.52
CA VAL A 353 -5.59 -14.06 -19.92
C VAL A 353 -5.27 -15.25 -20.81
N TYR A 354 -5.17 -16.45 -20.22
CA TYR A 354 -5.06 -17.69 -20.98
C TYR A 354 -6.42 -18.37 -21.04
N VAL A 355 -6.92 -18.56 -22.27
CA VAL A 355 -8.18 -19.25 -22.54
C VAL A 355 -7.87 -20.69 -22.97
N LYS A 356 -8.55 -21.65 -22.35
CA LYS A 356 -8.56 -23.04 -22.77
C LYS A 356 -9.54 -23.21 -23.92
N THR A 357 -9.00 -23.41 -25.12
CA THR A 357 -9.80 -23.40 -26.36
C THR A 357 -10.49 -24.74 -26.64
N ASN A 358 -10.00 -25.82 -26.02
CA ASN A 358 -10.57 -27.16 -26.14
C ASN A 358 -11.03 -27.68 -24.76
N PRO A 359 -12.29 -28.09 -24.59
CA PRO A 359 -12.76 -28.66 -23.33
C PRO A 359 -12.05 -29.96 -22.93
N ASN A 360 -11.69 -30.80 -23.90
CA ASN A 360 -11.18 -32.16 -23.69
C ASN A 360 -9.65 -32.26 -23.72
N GLU A 361 -8.96 -31.21 -24.16
CA GLU A 361 -7.49 -31.18 -24.26
C GLU A 361 -6.95 -29.92 -23.60
N ALA A 362 -5.77 -29.99 -22.98
CA ALA A 362 -5.09 -28.85 -22.36
C ALA A 362 -4.43 -27.95 -23.41
N VAL A 363 -5.24 -27.39 -24.30
CA VAL A 363 -4.83 -26.43 -25.33
C VAL A 363 -5.17 -25.02 -24.87
N PHE A 364 -4.17 -24.15 -24.83
CA PHE A 364 -4.28 -22.78 -24.34
C PHE A 364 -3.91 -21.77 -25.42
N GLU A 365 -4.53 -20.60 -25.33
CA GLU A 365 -4.30 -19.44 -26.17
C GLU A 365 -4.23 -18.18 -25.30
N MET A 366 -3.24 -17.33 -25.55
CA MET A 366 -3.16 -16.03 -24.88
C MET A 366 -4.12 -15.05 -25.57
N ARG A 367 -4.92 -14.35 -24.78
CA ARG A 367 -5.82 -13.32 -25.28
C ARG A 367 -5.67 -12.02 -24.49
N GLU A 368 -5.58 -10.91 -25.19
CA GLU A 368 -5.60 -9.58 -24.58
C GLU A 368 -7.03 -9.22 -24.18
N VAL A 369 -7.19 -8.61 -23.01
CA VAL A 369 -8.49 -8.20 -22.48
C VAL A 369 -8.45 -6.76 -22.02
N LEU A 370 -9.58 -6.07 -22.19
CA LEU A 370 -9.78 -4.74 -21.63
C LEU A 370 -10.49 -4.86 -20.29
N LEU A 371 -9.80 -4.50 -19.22
CA LEU A 371 -10.35 -4.55 -17.86
C LEU A 371 -11.23 -3.33 -17.57
N GLY A 372 -12.33 -3.57 -16.89
CA GLY A 372 -13.18 -2.56 -16.25
C GLY A 372 -12.90 -2.46 -14.75
N ASN A 373 -13.94 -2.13 -13.98
CA ASN A 373 -13.81 -1.94 -12.53
C ASN A 373 -13.40 -3.23 -11.82
N ALA A 374 -12.50 -3.06 -10.85
CA ALA A 374 -12.16 -4.09 -9.87
C ALA A 374 -13.25 -4.17 -8.79
N ASN A 375 -13.81 -5.35 -8.59
CA ASN A 375 -14.89 -5.63 -7.64
C ASN A 375 -14.42 -6.71 -6.66
N GLY A 376 -13.79 -6.29 -5.56
CA GLY A 376 -13.20 -7.21 -4.59
C GLY A 376 -12.09 -8.05 -5.22
N ASP A 377 -12.31 -9.36 -5.28
CA ASP A 377 -11.34 -10.35 -5.82
C ASP A 377 -11.57 -10.65 -7.32
N THR A 378 -12.38 -9.86 -8.02
CA THR A 378 -12.73 -10.06 -9.44
C THR A 378 -12.55 -8.79 -10.26
N TYR A 379 -12.25 -8.95 -11.55
CA TYR A 379 -12.27 -7.88 -12.53
C TYR A 379 -13.48 -8.03 -13.46
N THR A 380 -14.06 -6.88 -13.82
CA THR A 380 -15.02 -6.80 -14.92
C THR A 380 -14.25 -6.81 -16.24
N ILE A 381 -14.69 -7.56 -17.24
CA ILE A 381 -14.12 -7.55 -18.59
C ILE A 381 -15.02 -6.72 -19.50
N LEU A 382 -14.43 -5.73 -20.16
CA LEU A 382 -15.10 -4.87 -21.13
C LEU A 382 -15.03 -5.47 -22.53
N GLU A 383 -13.87 -6.01 -22.92
CA GLU A 383 -13.60 -6.60 -24.22
C GLU A 383 -12.59 -7.75 -24.09
N GLY A 384 -12.63 -8.70 -25.03
CA GLY A 384 -11.64 -9.79 -25.16
C GLY A 384 -12.06 -11.14 -24.61
N LEU A 385 -13.18 -11.28 -23.90
CA LEU A 385 -13.72 -12.59 -23.50
C LEU A 385 -15.20 -12.70 -23.84
N GLU A 386 -15.64 -13.92 -24.10
CA GLU A 386 -17.03 -14.27 -24.34
C GLU A 386 -17.59 -15.11 -23.19
N ASN A 387 -18.91 -15.10 -23.03
CA ASN A 387 -19.58 -15.90 -22.02
C ASN A 387 -19.44 -17.39 -22.36
N GLY A 388 -18.95 -18.19 -21.42
CA GLY A 388 -18.62 -19.60 -21.62
C GLY A 388 -17.15 -19.89 -21.90
N ASP A 389 -16.30 -18.87 -22.08
CA ASP A 389 -14.85 -19.06 -22.19
C ASP A 389 -14.28 -19.69 -20.92
N GLU A 390 -13.40 -20.68 -21.05
CA GLU A 390 -12.72 -21.32 -19.92
C GLU A 390 -11.35 -20.68 -19.72
N VAL A 391 -11.15 -19.92 -18.63
CA VAL A 391 -9.89 -19.19 -18.36
C VAL A 391 -9.08 -19.85 -17.26
N VAL A 392 -7.75 -19.77 -17.35
CA VAL A 392 -6.84 -20.24 -16.30
C VAL A 392 -6.91 -19.29 -15.10
N THR A 393 -7.26 -19.81 -13.91
CA THR A 393 -7.38 -19.05 -12.65
C THR A 393 -6.24 -19.33 -11.67
N ASN A 394 -5.52 -20.45 -11.85
CA ASN A 394 -4.34 -20.81 -11.07
C ASN A 394 -3.26 -21.40 -11.99
N GLY A 395 -1.99 -21.10 -11.72
CA GLY A 395 -0.87 -21.51 -12.58
C GLY A 395 -0.68 -20.67 -13.86
N THR A 396 -1.26 -19.47 -13.93
CA THR A 396 -1.21 -18.57 -15.10
C THR A 396 0.21 -18.27 -15.58
N PHE A 397 1.14 -17.99 -14.66
CA PHE A 397 2.56 -17.79 -15.00
C PHE A 397 3.24 -19.05 -15.57
N THR A 398 2.84 -20.24 -15.14
CA THR A 398 3.42 -21.49 -15.67
C THR A 398 2.93 -21.75 -17.09
N VAL A 399 1.65 -21.44 -17.35
CA VAL A 399 1.08 -21.47 -18.70
C VAL A 399 1.77 -20.43 -19.60
N ASP A 400 2.04 -19.22 -19.10
CA ASP A 400 2.81 -18.18 -19.80
C ASP A 400 4.23 -18.63 -20.16
N ALA A 401 4.94 -19.20 -19.18
CA ALA A 401 6.30 -19.70 -19.39
C ALA A 401 6.33 -20.83 -20.43
N ALA A 402 5.33 -21.74 -20.41
CA ALA A 402 5.20 -22.77 -21.43
C ALA A 402 4.95 -22.18 -22.82
N ALA A 403 4.07 -21.17 -22.93
CA ALA A 403 3.83 -20.43 -24.16
C ALA A 403 5.13 -19.80 -24.69
N GLN A 404 5.88 -19.13 -23.82
CA GLN A 404 7.13 -18.45 -24.15
C GLN A 404 8.21 -19.43 -24.63
N LEU A 405 8.39 -20.56 -23.93
CA LEU A 405 9.36 -21.60 -24.32
C LEU A 405 9.04 -22.23 -25.68
N GLN A 406 7.76 -22.29 -26.05
CA GLN A 406 7.30 -22.77 -27.35
C GLN A 406 7.27 -21.65 -28.42
N GLY A 407 7.77 -20.45 -28.10
CA GLY A 407 7.80 -19.31 -29.01
C GLY A 407 6.41 -18.79 -29.38
N LYS A 408 5.39 -19.04 -28.56
CA LYS A 408 4.04 -18.47 -28.71
C LYS A 408 3.96 -17.09 -28.07
N LYS A 409 2.85 -16.40 -28.30
CA LYS A 409 2.57 -15.13 -27.66
C LYS A 409 2.52 -15.31 -26.13
N SER A 410 3.20 -14.42 -25.42
CA SER A 410 3.28 -14.40 -23.95
C SER A 410 3.27 -12.97 -23.43
N MET A 411 3.29 -12.80 -22.10
CA MET A 411 3.43 -11.49 -21.48
C MET A 411 4.63 -10.70 -22.00
N MET A 412 5.74 -11.39 -22.22
CA MET A 412 7.02 -10.79 -22.63
C MET A 412 7.18 -10.71 -24.15
N ASN A 413 6.40 -11.48 -24.91
CA ASN A 413 6.48 -11.52 -26.37
C ASN A 413 5.09 -11.37 -27.01
N ALA A 414 4.78 -10.18 -27.52
CA ALA A 414 3.47 -9.85 -28.11
C ALA A 414 3.22 -10.50 -29.48
N GLU A 415 4.26 -10.67 -30.29
CA GLU A 415 4.14 -11.15 -31.68
C GLU A 415 4.47 -12.64 -31.83
N GLY A 416 4.96 -13.30 -30.76
CA GLY A 416 5.47 -14.66 -30.83
C GLY A 416 6.88 -14.73 -31.44
N GLY A 417 7.44 -15.93 -31.57
CA GLY A 417 8.79 -16.17 -32.09
C GLY A 417 9.83 -16.58 -31.02
N LYS A 418 11.02 -17.00 -31.48
CA LYS A 418 12.11 -17.46 -30.61
C LYS A 418 12.56 -16.34 -29.67
N THR A 419 12.35 -16.51 -28.37
CA THR A 419 12.93 -15.62 -27.37
C THR A 419 14.42 -15.92 -27.22
N MET A 420 15.27 -14.95 -27.54
CA MET A 420 16.71 -15.05 -27.32
C MET A 420 16.98 -15.02 -25.81
N THR A 421 17.34 -16.17 -25.22
CA THR A 421 18.05 -16.18 -23.94
C THR A 421 19.39 -15.49 -24.19
N GLY A 422 19.73 -14.44 -23.43
CA GLY A 422 20.80 -13.46 -23.73
C GLY A 422 22.25 -13.97 -23.80
N HIS A 423 22.52 -15.00 -24.60
CA HIS A 423 23.85 -15.57 -24.80
C HIS A 423 24.15 -15.97 -26.26
N GLU A 424 23.37 -15.47 -27.21
CA GLU A 424 23.49 -15.83 -28.63
C GLU A 424 23.49 -14.54 -29.46
N GLY A 425 24.59 -13.78 -29.48
CA GLY A 425 24.65 -12.59 -30.35
C GLY A 425 25.68 -11.53 -29.99
N HIS A 426 26.97 -11.85 -30.07
CA HIS A 426 28.01 -10.83 -30.20
C HIS A 426 28.92 -11.10 -31.41
N LEU A 427 28.34 -10.99 -32.61
CA LEU A 427 29.09 -10.71 -33.82
C LEU A 427 28.34 -9.67 -34.65
N GLY A 428 28.87 -8.46 -34.68
CA GLY A 428 28.68 -7.54 -35.78
C GLY A 428 27.68 -6.39 -35.58
N MET A 429 28.25 -5.18 -35.63
CA MET A 429 27.70 -3.95 -36.19
C MET A 429 26.83 -3.02 -35.32
N GLN A 430 27.37 -1.82 -35.26
CA GLN A 430 26.90 -0.56 -34.70
C GLN A 430 25.60 -0.01 -35.33
N ASN A 431 24.89 0.73 -34.46
CA ASN A 431 24.12 1.96 -34.66
C ASN A 431 23.09 2.04 -35.79
N ASP A 432 21.81 2.08 -35.39
CA ASP A 432 21.07 3.34 -35.47
C ASP A 432 19.98 3.43 -34.39
N GLY A 433 19.71 4.65 -33.94
CA GLY A 433 19.15 4.93 -32.62
C GLY A 433 17.64 4.76 -32.47
N SER A 434 17.22 4.48 -31.23
CA SER A 434 16.19 5.21 -30.48
C SER A 434 16.07 4.58 -29.10
N GLY A 435 15.84 5.41 -28.08
CA GLY A 435 16.18 5.12 -26.70
C GLY A 435 15.35 4.03 -26.02
N GLU A 436 16.04 3.24 -25.20
CA GLU A 436 15.41 2.40 -24.18
C GLU A 436 16.09 2.57 -22.82
N LYS A 437 15.23 2.48 -21.81
CA LYS A 437 15.46 2.67 -20.37
C LYS A 437 16.53 1.69 -19.88
N MET A 438 17.59 2.22 -19.29
CA MET A 438 18.54 1.41 -18.53
C MET A 438 17.88 0.87 -17.26
N ASN A 439 17.94 -0.45 -17.11
CA ASN A 439 17.61 -1.20 -15.91
C ASN A 439 18.23 -0.56 -14.66
N SER A 440 17.38 -0.37 -13.65
CA SER A 440 17.78 -0.09 -12.28
C SER A 440 18.51 -1.31 -11.74
N THR A 441 19.83 -1.30 -11.82
CA THR A 441 20.67 -2.23 -11.07
C THR A 441 20.61 -1.82 -9.60
N ASN A 442 19.97 -2.64 -8.77
CA ASN A 442 19.89 -2.42 -7.33
C ASN A 442 21.27 -2.67 -6.71
N HIS A 443 22.03 -1.60 -6.42
CA HIS A 443 23.40 -1.68 -5.89
C HIS A 443 23.47 -1.90 -4.36
N SER A 444 22.36 -2.27 -3.70
CA SER A 444 22.31 -2.43 -2.24
C SER A 444 22.82 -3.78 -1.71
N GLU A 445 23.29 -4.70 -2.57
CA GLU A 445 23.69 -6.06 -2.17
C GLU A 445 25.15 -6.40 -2.57
N MET A 446 26.12 -5.57 -2.19
CA MET A 446 27.54 -5.93 -2.29
C MET A 446 28.31 -5.62 -1.00
N ASN A 447 28.56 -6.66 -0.19
CA ASN A 447 29.32 -6.60 1.07
C ASN A 447 30.85 -6.67 0.89
N ARG A 448 31.39 -6.41 -0.30
CA ARG A 448 32.84 -6.52 -0.56
C ARG A 448 33.39 -5.20 -1.12
N ARG A 449 34.26 -4.55 -0.34
CA ARG A 449 35.03 -3.38 -0.78
C ARG A 449 36.03 -3.79 -1.87
N ILE A 450 36.12 -3.00 -2.93
CA ILE A 450 37.05 -3.21 -4.03
C ILE A 450 38.36 -2.49 -3.71
N GLU A 451 39.49 -3.19 -3.83
CA GLU A 451 40.81 -2.60 -3.62
C GLU A 451 41.15 -1.63 -4.76
N VAL A 452 41.35 -0.36 -4.42
CA VAL A 452 41.68 0.71 -5.36
C VAL A 452 42.92 1.49 -4.91
N PRO A 453 43.69 2.11 -5.82
CA PRO A 453 44.87 2.87 -5.41
C PRO A 453 44.54 4.06 -4.50
N ASN A 454 45.37 4.31 -3.48
CA ASN A 454 45.21 5.45 -2.56
C ASN A 454 45.02 6.80 -3.27
N LYS A 455 45.66 6.97 -4.45
CA LYS A 455 45.51 8.18 -5.27
C LYS A 455 44.08 8.36 -5.81
N PHE A 456 43.40 7.27 -6.16
CA PHE A 456 41.99 7.31 -6.55
C PHE A 456 41.11 7.63 -5.35
N GLN A 457 41.34 6.99 -4.19
CA GLN A 457 40.58 7.30 -2.97
C GLN A 457 40.73 8.75 -2.53
N SER A 458 41.90 9.36 -2.70
CA SER A 458 42.09 10.80 -2.44
C SER A 458 41.29 11.67 -3.40
N GLN A 459 41.19 11.29 -4.68
CA GLN A 459 40.36 12.00 -5.65
C GLN A 459 38.86 11.82 -5.35
N LEU A 460 38.43 10.62 -4.96
CA LEU A 460 37.07 10.36 -4.52
C LEU A 460 36.73 11.15 -3.25
N LYS A 461 37.68 11.28 -2.33
CA LYS A 461 37.52 12.10 -1.13
C LYS A 461 37.25 13.57 -1.48
N GLU A 462 37.92 14.15 -2.47
CA GLU A 462 37.63 15.53 -2.90
C GLU A 462 36.21 15.70 -3.44
N VAL A 463 35.65 14.67 -4.07
CA VAL A 463 34.25 14.64 -4.51
C VAL A 463 33.32 14.52 -3.30
N PHE A 464 33.64 13.62 -2.37
CA PHE A 464 32.91 13.42 -1.12
C PHE A 464 32.89 14.68 -0.24
N ASP A 465 34.00 15.40 -0.14
CA ASP A 465 34.06 16.66 0.63
C ASP A 465 33.13 17.72 -0.01
N GLY A 466 33.00 17.73 -1.34
CA GLY A 466 31.99 18.53 -2.04
C GLY A 466 30.56 18.09 -1.74
N TYR A 467 30.34 16.77 -1.63
CA TYR A 467 29.05 16.20 -1.22
C TYR A 467 28.65 16.62 0.20
N ILE A 468 29.58 16.64 1.15
CA ILE A 468 29.29 17.08 2.52
C ILE A 468 28.89 18.56 2.56
N LEU A 469 29.60 19.42 1.82
CA LEU A 469 29.21 20.83 1.69
C LEU A 469 27.80 21.00 1.10
N LEU A 470 27.44 20.17 0.11
CA LEU A 470 26.09 20.17 -0.46
C LEU A 470 25.04 19.72 0.57
N LYS A 471 25.32 18.64 1.30
CA LYS A 471 24.45 18.15 2.38
C LYS A 471 24.25 19.25 3.44
N ASP A 472 25.30 19.91 3.89
CA ASP A 472 25.23 20.98 4.89
C ASP A 472 24.42 22.18 4.39
N ALA A 473 24.62 22.59 3.13
CA ALA A 473 23.81 23.65 2.53
C ALA A 473 22.32 23.31 2.49
N LEU A 474 21.95 22.05 2.20
CA LEU A 474 20.57 21.58 2.20
C LEU A 474 19.98 21.44 3.61
N VAL A 475 20.83 21.19 4.61
CA VAL A 475 20.43 21.20 6.03
C VAL A 475 20.09 22.63 6.47
N ASP A 476 20.88 23.61 6.05
CA ASP A 476 20.73 25.02 6.42
C ASP A 476 19.72 25.77 5.52
N ASP A 477 18.91 25.04 4.76
CA ASP A 477 17.92 25.57 3.81
C ASP A 477 18.49 26.59 2.78
N ASN A 478 19.79 26.48 2.45
CA ASN A 478 20.51 27.43 1.61
C ASN A 478 20.68 26.94 0.15
N SER A 479 19.75 27.34 -0.72
CA SER A 479 19.74 26.95 -2.14
C SER A 479 20.97 27.44 -2.93
N GLU A 480 21.47 28.66 -2.69
CA GLU A 480 22.60 29.21 -3.46
C GLU A 480 23.92 28.49 -3.12
N GLU A 481 24.10 28.16 -1.84
CA GLU A 481 25.24 27.39 -1.38
C GLU A 481 25.17 25.95 -1.87
N ALA A 482 23.96 25.36 -1.95
CA ALA A 482 23.74 24.05 -2.56
C ALA A 482 24.13 24.03 -4.05
N GLN A 483 23.78 25.06 -4.83
CA GLN A 483 24.22 25.17 -6.23
C GLN A 483 25.75 25.26 -6.34
N THR A 484 26.37 26.04 -5.47
CA THR A 484 27.83 26.23 -5.44
C THR A 484 28.56 24.94 -5.06
N ALA A 485 28.05 24.21 -4.08
CA ALA A 485 28.59 22.91 -3.67
C ALA A 485 28.39 21.84 -4.76
N ALA A 486 27.22 21.79 -5.41
CA ALA A 486 26.96 20.89 -6.53
C ALA A 486 27.90 21.16 -7.72
N LYS A 487 28.16 22.42 -8.04
CA LYS A 487 29.17 22.81 -9.05
C LYS A 487 30.57 22.31 -8.68
N ARG A 488 30.95 22.40 -7.41
CA ARG A 488 32.23 21.90 -6.91
C ARG A 488 32.34 20.37 -7.05
N ILE A 489 31.25 19.63 -6.80
CA ILE A 489 31.18 18.18 -7.05
C ILE A 489 31.46 17.88 -8.51
N SER A 490 30.77 18.55 -9.45
CA SER A 490 30.98 18.37 -10.89
C SER A 490 32.42 18.69 -11.33
N GLN A 491 33.04 19.72 -10.77
CA GLN A 491 34.44 20.08 -11.05
C GLN A 491 35.44 19.05 -10.52
N ASN A 492 35.20 18.50 -9.33
CA ASN A 492 36.08 17.48 -8.74
C ASN A 492 35.90 16.12 -9.43
N LEU A 493 34.67 15.74 -9.81
CA LEU A 493 34.40 14.55 -10.61
C LEU A 493 35.16 14.55 -11.94
N ALA A 494 35.31 15.71 -12.58
CA ALA A 494 36.05 15.84 -13.83
C ALA A 494 37.57 15.63 -13.67
N LYS A 495 38.11 15.76 -12.44
CA LYS A 495 39.54 15.55 -12.13
C LYS A 495 39.87 14.11 -11.75
N VAL A 496 38.87 13.28 -11.45
CA VAL A 496 39.08 11.88 -11.11
C VAL A 496 39.66 11.16 -12.33
N ASN A 497 40.81 10.51 -12.16
CA ASN A 497 41.52 9.88 -13.26
C ASN A 497 41.11 8.41 -13.40
N MET A 498 40.34 8.11 -14.44
CA MET A 498 39.82 6.76 -14.74
C MET A 498 40.92 5.73 -14.93
N LYS A 499 42.12 6.16 -15.36
CA LYS A 499 43.26 5.26 -15.60
C LYS A 499 43.84 4.66 -14.31
N LEU A 500 43.43 5.16 -13.14
CA LEU A 500 43.83 4.59 -11.85
C LEU A 500 43.04 3.33 -11.49
N LEU A 501 41.93 3.05 -12.16
CA LEU A 501 41.12 1.84 -11.99
C LEU A 501 41.49 0.84 -13.09
N SER A 502 42.48 -0.01 -12.82
CA SER A 502 42.94 -1.05 -13.74
C SER A 502 42.11 -2.33 -13.70
N ASP A 503 41.31 -2.50 -12.64
CA ASP A 503 40.37 -3.59 -12.48
C ASP A 503 39.06 -3.28 -13.23
N GLU A 504 38.56 -4.25 -14.01
CA GLU A 504 37.41 -4.06 -14.90
C GLU A 504 36.09 -3.86 -14.11
N GLU A 505 35.95 -4.54 -12.97
CA GLU A 505 34.80 -4.41 -12.08
C GLU A 505 34.78 -3.01 -11.42
N ALA A 506 35.92 -2.58 -10.85
CA ALA A 506 36.08 -1.24 -10.28
C ALA A 506 35.80 -0.13 -11.31
N HIS A 507 36.32 -0.30 -12.52
CA HIS A 507 36.16 0.66 -13.61
C HIS A 507 34.69 0.81 -14.02
N ASN A 508 33.98 -0.31 -14.23
CA ASN A 508 32.58 -0.31 -14.66
C ASN A 508 31.64 0.25 -13.59
N HIS A 509 31.86 -0.09 -12.32
CA HIS A 509 31.10 0.48 -11.21
C HIS A 509 31.31 1.98 -11.09
N TRP A 510 32.56 2.42 -11.12
CA TRP A 510 32.86 3.84 -11.02
C TRP A 510 32.33 4.64 -12.21
N MET A 511 32.39 4.11 -13.44
CA MET A 511 31.83 4.79 -14.62
C MET A 511 30.33 5.06 -14.47
N THR A 512 29.59 4.07 -13.96
CA THR A 512 28.14 4.17 -13.71
C THR A 512 27.86 5.21 -12.63
N ILE A 513 28.54 5.10 -11.48
CA ILE A 513 28.38 6.01 -10.34
C ILE A 513 28.75 7.45 -10.75
N GLN A 514 29.88 7.64 -11.42
CA GLN A 514 30.36 8.96 -11.84
C GLN A 514 29.34 9.65 -12.76
N LYS A 515 28.73 8.92 -13.69
CA LYS A 515 27.70 9.44 -14.58
C LYS A 515 26.49 9.94 -13.80
N GLU A 516 25.97 9.12 -12.88
CA GLU A 516 24.76 9.46 -12.13
C GLU A 516 24.97 10.57 -11.10
N VAL A 517 26.12 10.58 -10.40
CA VAL A 517 26.48 11.68 -9.49
C VAL A 517 26.64 12.99 -10.30
N LYS A 518 27.27 12.95 -11.48
CA LYS A 518 27.41 14.12 -12.35
C LYS A 518 26.05 14.65 -12.83
N ASN A 519 25.16 13.76 -13.27
CA ASN A 519 23.82 14.15 -13.73
C ASN A 519 23.03 14.82 -12.59
N SER A 520 23.05 14.22 -11.40
CA SER A 520 22.35 14.74 -10.23
C SER A 520 22.96 16.06 -9.74
N ALA A 521 24.29 16.19 -9.72
CA ALA A 521 24.97 17.42 -9.36
C ALA A 521 24.65 18.57 -10.32
N ASN A 522 24.63 18.30 -11.64
CA ASN A 522 24.23 19.31 -12.63
C ASN A 522 22.76 19.71 -12.48
N ALA A 523 21.86 18.77 -12.14
CA ALA A 523 20.46 19.09 -11.91
C ALA A 523 20.27 19.99 -10.67
N ILE A 524 21.06 19.80 -9.61
CA ILE A 524 21.06 20.66 -8.42
C ILE A 524 21.68 22.03 -8.73
N GLU A 525 22.82 22.09 -9.43
CA GLU A 525 23.47 23.35 -9.83
C GLU A 525 22.52 24.26 -10.61
N ASN A 526 21.73 23.69 -11.53
CA ASN A 526 20.84 24.46 -12.42
C ASN A 526 19.45 24.74 -11.83
N ASN A 527 19.19 24.38 -10.56
CA ASN A 527 17.90 24.56 -9.94
C ASN A 527 18.03 25.49 -8.72
N SER A 528 17.14 26.49 -8.62
CA SER A 528 17.09 27.44 -7.51
C SER A 528 15.98 27.14 -6.48
N ASP A 529 15.15 26.13 -6.73
CA ASP A 529 14.15 25.67 -5.78
C ASP A 529 14.72 24.56 -4.90
N ILE A 530 14.73 24.80 -3.59
CA ILE A 530 15.32 23.88 -2.62
C ILE A 530 14.59 22.53 -2.54
N ALA A 531 13.27 22.52 -2.76
CA ALA A 531 12.51 21.28 -2.77
C ALA A 531 12.91 20.38 -3.95
N ALA A 532 13.07 20.97 -5.13
CA ALA A 532 13.57 20.27 -6.30
C ALA A 532 15.04 19.84 -6.15
N GLN A 533 15.91 20.68 -5.55
CA GLN A 533 17.29 20.30 -5.22
C GLN A 533 17.35 19.08 -4.29
N ARG A 534 16.50 19.01 -3.26
CA ARG A 534 16.38 17.85 -2.36
C ARG A 534 15.94 16.59 -3.10
N GLY A 535 15.05 16.73 -4.07
CA GLY A 535 14.63 15.64 -4.94
C GLY A 535 15.80 15.03 -5.72
N HIS A 536 16.67 15.87 -6.29
CA HIS A 536 17.88 15.42 -6.98
C HIS A 536 18.98 14.94 -6.03
N PHE A 537 19.10 15.54 -4.84
CA PHE A 537 20.06 15.14 -3.81
C PHE A 537 19.84 13.70 -3.36
N LYS A 538 18.59 13.22 -3.28
CA LYS A 538 18.28 11.81 -3.00
C LYS A 538 19.02 10.85 -3.93
N HIS A 539 18.94 11.09 -5.24
CA HIS A 539 19.61 10.27 -6.24
C HIS A 539 21.14 10.39 -6.15
N LEU A 540 21.64 11.61 -5.99
CA LEU A 540 23.06 11.88 -5.79
C LEU A 540 23.61 11.11 -4.58
N SER A 541 22.87 11.15 -3.46
CA SER A 541 23.23 10.55 -2.20
C SER A 541 23.28 9.02 -2.29
N ALA A 542 22.30 8.39 -2.91
CA ALA A 542 22.31 6.94 -3.14
C ALA A 542 23.58 6.48 -3.89
N HIS A 543 23.95 7.16 -4.97
CA HIS A 543 25.16 6.82 -5.72
C HIS A 543 26.46 7.18 -4.98
N MET A 544 26.45 8.23 -4.15
CA MET A 544 27.60 8.54 -3.30
C MET A 544 27.80 7.49 -2.20
N ILE A 545 26.72 6.98 -1.61
CA ILE A 545 26.77 5.86 -0.65
C ILE A 545 27.40 4.64 -1.31
N SER A 546 26.95 4.27 -2.52
CA SER A 546 27.56 3.17 -3.28
C SER A 546 29.05 3.41 -3.54
N ALA A 547 29.45 4.64 -3.89
CA ALA A 547 30.85 4.98 -4.11
C ALA A 547 31.71 4.78 -2.85
N VAL A 548 31.20 5.25 -1.70
CA VAL A 548 31.91 5.19 -0.42
C VAL A 548 31.96 3.77 0.13
N GLN A 549 30.89 2.98 -0.03
CA GLN A 549 30.87 1.56 0.35
C GLN A 549 31.84 0.72 -0.51
N LEU A 550 31.81 0.91 -1.84
CA LEU A 550 32.63 0.12 -2.77
C LEU A 550 34.12 0.49 -2.75
N PHE A 551 34.46 1.78 -2.65
CA PHE A 551 35.84 2.25 -2.84
C PHE A 551 36.49 2.85 -1.59
N GLY A 552 35.69 3.32 -0.62
CA GLY A 552 36.17 3.97 0.60
C GLY A 552 36.76 5.38 0.38
N VAL A 553 36.72 6.20 1.44
CA VAL A 553 37.26 7.58 1.46
C VAL A 553 38.32 7.82 2.54
N ASN A 554 38.83 6.75 3.17
CA ASN A 554 39.87 6.78 4.21
C ASN A 554 39.54 7.67 5.41
N GLN A 555 38.27 7.75 5.76
CA GLN A 555 37.77 8.43 6.95
C GLN A 555 36.45 7.80 7.36
N LYS A 556 36.11 7.91 8.64
CA LYS A 556 34.85 7.43 9.19
C LYS A 556 33.69 8.24 8.62
N VAL A 557 32.67 7.56 8.11
CA VAL A 557 31.45 8.15 7.56
C VAL A 557 30.23 7.42 8.12
N TYR A 558 29.21 8.16 8.54
CA TYR A 558 27.94 7.61 8.98
C TYR A 558 26.95 7.60 7.82
N SER A 559 26.24 6.50 7.62
CA SER A 559 25.08 6.40 6.74
C SER A 559 23.83 6.56 7.59
N GLU A 560 23.18 7.71 7.45
CA GLU A 560 21.97 8.10 8.15
C GLU A 560 20.74 7.88 7.27
N TYR A 561 19.57 7.71 7.88
CA TYR A 561 18.32 7.38 7.20
C TYR A 561 17.14 8.17 7.75
N CYS A 562 16.27 8.63 6.84
CA CYS A 562 15.03 9.32 7.18
C CYS A 562 13.86 8.50 6.61
N PRO A 563 12.96 7.95 7.44
CA PRO A 563 11.84 7.13 6.97
C PRO A 563 10.76 7.93 6.23
N MET A 564 10.68 9.24 6.48
CA MET A 564 9.62 10.10 5.89
C MET A 564 9.99 10.65 4.51
N ALA A 565 11.28 10.64 4.16
CA ALA A 565 11.75 11.12 2.88
C ALA A 565 11.12 10.33 1.71
N ASP A 566 11.12 10.94 0.52
CA ASP A 566 10.59 10.34 -0.71
C ASP A 566 9.14 9.81 -0.60
N ASN A 567 8.22 10.64 -0.09
CA ASN A 567 6.82 10.25 0.13
C ASN A 567 6.69 9.02 1.04
N ASN A 568 7.42 9.00 2.16
CA ASN A 568 7.49 7.89 3.13
C ASN A 568 8.07 6.57 2.58
N LYS A 569 8.83 6.61 1.48
CA LYS A 569 9.63 5.46 1.02
C LYS A 569 11.01 5.40 1.69
N GLY A 570 11.42 6.50 2.29
CA GLY A 570 12.69 6.66 2.97
C GLY A 570 13.85 7.03 2.04
N ALA A 571 14.87 7.64 2.61
CA ALA A 571 16.10 7.98 1.90
C ALA A 571 17.30 8.03 2.84
N TYR A 572 18.46 7.66 2.31
CA TYR A 572 19.73 7.63 3.03
C TYR A 572 20.58 8.86 2.71
N TRP A 573 21.51 9.21 3.61
CA TRP A 573 22.58 10.16 3.33
C TRP A 573 23.85 9.88 4.13
N LEU A 574 24.99 10.33 3.62
CA LEU A 574 26.26 10.26 4.33
C LEU A 574 26.52 11.51 5.20
N SER A 575 27.10 11.32 6.38
CA SER A 575 27.48 12.35 7.34
C SER A 575 28.86 12.07 7.95
N LEU A 576 29.54 13.12 8.44
CA LEU A 576 30.79 13.00 9.20
C LEU A 576 30.56 12.98 10.72
N GLU A 577 29.36 13.36 11.16
CA GLU A 577 28.96 13.45 12.55
C GLU A 577 27.90 12.39 12.84
N GLU A 578 27.83 11.92 14.08
CA GLU A 578 26.77 10.99 14.53
C GLU A 578 25.45 11.75 14.82
N GLU A 579 25.52 13.07 14.99
CA GLU A 579 24.34 13.91 15.21
C GLU A 579 23.52 14.03 13.92
N ILE A 580 22.25 13.61 13.99
CA ILE A 580 21.32 13.66 12.87
C ILE A 580 21.00 15.11 12.51
N ARG A 581 21.41 15.49 11.29
CA ARG A 581 21.06 16.76 10.64
C ARG A 581 20.48 16.48 9.26
N ASN A 582 19.16 16.49 9.16
CA ASN A 582 18.41 15.98 8.00
C ASN A 582 18.42 16.95 6.80
N PRO A 583 19.07 16.58 5.66
CA PRO A 583 19.14 17.43 4.47
C PRO A 583 17.83 17.47 3.65
N TYR A 584 16.92 16.52 3.85
CA TYR A 584 15.66 16.42 3.11
C TYR A 584 14.57 17.35 3.63
N TYR A 585 14.67 17.77 4.90
CA TYR A 585 13.68 18.62 5.55
C TYR A 585 14.26 19.89 6.18
N GLY A 586 15.59 20.01 6.29
CA GLY A 586 16.26 21.21 6.80
C GLY A 586 15.78 21.59 8.20
N GLU A 587 15.50 22.87 8.42
CA GLU A 587 15.02 23.38 9.71
C GLU A 587 13.69 22.77 10.15
N ALA A 588 12.83 22.36 9.21
CA ALA A 588 11.50 21.85 9.53
C ALA A 588 11.53 20.55 10.35
N MET A 589 12.52 19.68 10.12
CA MET A 589 12.68 18.41 10.83
C MET A 589 14.16 18.02 10.98
N LEU A 590 14.97 18.95 11.46
CA LEU A 590 16.43 18.83 11.50
C LEU A 590 16.93 17.54 12.19
N LYS A 591 16.29 17.12 13.28
CA LYS A 591 16.68 15.95 14.09
C LYS A 591 15.96 14.65 13.70
N CYS A 592 15.21 14.64 12.60
CA CYS A 592 14.46 13.47 12.18
C CYS A 592 15.36 12.52 11.36
N GLY A 593 15.63 11.34 11.91
CA GLY A 593 16.42 10.30 11.25
C GLY A 593 17.12 9.42 12.26
N GLU A 594 17.87 8.43 11.78
CA GLU A 594 18.67 7.54 12.59
C GLU A 594 19.94 7.11 11.85
N VAL A 595 21.01 6.84 12.60
CA VAL A 595 22.23 6.26 12.04
C VAL A 595 21.98 4.77 11.76
N ARG A 596 22.18 4.34 10.51
CA ARG A 596 21.96 2.94 10.09
C ARG A 596 23.24 2.14 9.97
N GLU A 597 24.31 2.77 9.50
CA GLU A 597 25.59 2.11 9.27
C GLU A 597 26.74 3.08 9.55
N THR A 598 27.87 2.55 10.03
CA THR A 598 29.14 3.27 10.09
C THR A 598 30.10 2.64 9.07
N ILE A 599 30.57 3.44 8.12
CA ILE A 599 31.51 3.02 7.08
C ILE A 599 32.90 3.53 7.48
N GLU A 600 33.85 2.60 7.68
CA GLU A 600 35.24 2.90 8.07
C GLU A 600 36.25 2.63 6.95
#